data_AF-A0AAD8BWP2-F1
#
_entry.id   AF-A0AAD8BWP2-F1
#
_cell.length_a   1.000
_cell.length_b   1.000
_cell.length_c   1.000
_cell.angle_alpha   90.00
_cell.angle_beta   90.00
_cell.angle_gamma   90.00
#
_symmetry.space_group_name_H-M   'P 1'
#
loop_
_entity.id
_entity.type
_entity.pdbx_description
1 polymer ?
#
loop_
_entity_poly.entity_id
_entity_poly.type
_entity_poly.pdbx_seq_one_letter_code
_entity_poly.pdbx_strand_id
1 'polypeptide(L)'
;MAMSMLVYTLSAVVILSLCLNAEAQSTTRPCDRNCPCTFNPVCGSDRITYSSECTLKAANCDRAIPVTVESTGVCTRGARHSYGGWRRSGRGENQGSTAAEEK
;
A
#
# COMPACT_ATOMS: atom_id res chain seq x y z
N MET A 1 -3.39 49.41 30.10
CA MET A 1 -2.47 49.63 28.95
C MET A 1 -1.31 48.62 28.97
N ALA A 2 -0.49 48.58 30.03
CA ALA A 2 0.61 47.60 30.14
C ALA A 2 0.16 46.13 30.16
N MET A 3 -0.94 45.81 30.85
CA MET A 3 -1.49 44.44 30.90
C MET A 3 -1.99 43.95 29.53
N SER A 4 -2.52 44.85 28.70
CA SER A 4 -2.96 44.55 27.33
C SER A 4 -1.79 44.26 26.39
N MET A 5 -0.63 44.89 26.63
CA MET A 5 0.59 44.61 25.87
C MET A 5 1.18 43.26 26.24
N LEU A 6 1.17 42.90 27.53
CA LEU A 6 1.64 41.60 27.99
C LEU A 6 0.82 40.44 27.38
N VAL A 7 -0.52 40.52 27.39
CA VAL A 7 -1.36 39.47 26.79
C VAL A 7 -1.12 39.30 25.28
N TYR A 8 -0.86 40.39 24.55
CA TYR A 8 -0.59 40.34 23.12
C TYR A 8 0.80 39.76 22.80
N THR A 9 1.80 40.08 23.62
CA THR A 9 3.14 39.50 23.46
C THR A 9 3.15 38.00 23.78
N LEU A 10 2.42 37.57 24.81
CA LEU A 10 2.31 36.16 25.18
C LEU A 10 1.54 35.36 24.12
N SER A 11 0.46 35.91 23.55
CA SER A 11 -0.26 35.25 22.46
C SER A 11 0.60 35.12 21.21
N ALA A 12 1.35 36.16 20.82
CA ALA A 12 2.25 36.13 19.68
C ALA A 12 3.38 35.09 19.85
N VAL A 13 3.96 34.99 21.05
CA VAL A 13 4.99 33.98 21.36
C VAL A 13 4.42 32.56 21.29
N VAL A 14 3.23 32.33 21.85
CA VAL A 14 2.55 31.03 21.78
C VAL A 14 2.26 30.64 20.32
N ILE A 15 1.75 31.57 19.50
CA ILE A 15 1.49 31.34 18.08
C ILE A 15 2.80 30.99 17.34
N LEU A 16 3.87 31.73 17.60
CA LEU A 16 5.18 31.48 16.97
C LEU A 16 5.76 30.10 17.36
N SER A 17 5.64 29.71 18.63
CA SER A 17 6.09 28.40 19.11
C SER A 17 5.30 27.24 18.51
N LEU A 18 3.99 27.40 18.30
CA LEU A 18 3.17 26.37 17.65
C LEU A 18 3.53 26.19 16.16
N CYS A 19 3.97 27.26 15.48
CA CYS A 19 4.35 27.21 14.07
C CYS A 19 5.76 26.63 13.83
N LEU A 20 6.69 26.76 14.79
CA LEU A 20 8.08 26.31 14.63
C LEU A 20 8.28 24.81 14.89
N ASN A 21 7.29 24.14 15.51
CA ASN A 21 7.36 22.71 15.79
C ASN A 21 6.77 21.84 14.67
N ALA A 22 6.64 22.39 13.45
CA ALA A 22 6.39 21.61 12.25
C ALA A 22 7.71 21.03 11.71
N GLU A 23 8.48 20.35 12.57
CA GLU A 23 9.39 19.33 12.09
C GLU A 23 8.52 18.18 11.57
N ALA A 24 8.23 18.24 10.27
CA ALA A 24 7.75 17.09 9.54
C ALA A 24 8.84 16.01 9.66
N GLN A 25 8.78 15.20 10.71
CA GLN A 25 9.48 13.93 10.81
C GLN A 25 8.83 13.00 9.79
N SER A 26 9.06 13.30 8.52
CA SER A 26 8.87 12.39 7.42
C SER A 26 9.98 11.36 7.60
N THR A 27 9.71 10.35 8.41
CA THR A 27 10.41 9.07 8.35
C THR A 27 10.16 8.49 6.97
N THR A 28 10.80 9.05 5.95
CA THR A 28 10.90 8.45 4.64
C THR A 28 11.70 7.18 4.85
N ARG A 29 11.02 6.08 5.18
CA ARG A 29 11.61 4.76 4.99
C ARG A 29 11.89 4.70 3.48
N PRO A 30 13.15 4.77 3.04
CA PRO A 30 13.42 4.66 1.62
C PRO A 30 12.82 3.33 1.19
N CYS A 31 11.99 3.39 0.16
CA CYS A 31 11.26 2.22 -0.27
C CYS A 31 12.26 1.21 -0.80
N ASP A 32 12.54 0.21 0.01
CA ASP A 32 13.48 -0.82 -0.35
C ASP A 32 12.83 -1.73 -1.39
N ARG A 33 13.21 -1.52 -2.65
CA ARG A 33 12.77 -2.33 -3.79
C ARG A 33 13.70 -3.52 -4.03
N ASN A 34 14.75 -3.67 -3.23
CA ASN A 34 15.68 -4.79 -3.33
C ASN A 34 15.11 -6.02 -2.62
N CYS A 35 14.19 -6.69 -3.29
CA CYS A 35 13.62 -7.93 -2.80
C CYS A 35 14.41 -9.15 -3.28
N PRO A 36 14.63 -10.17 -2.43
CA PRO A 36 15.19 -11.43 -2.88
C PRO A 36 14.27 -12.09 -3.92
N CYS A 37 14.83 -12.87 -4.84
CA CYS A 37 14.09 -13.64 -5.84
C CYS A 37 13.34 -14.85 -5.25
N THR A 38 12.87 -14.74 -4.01
CA THR A 38 12.08 -15.77 -3.33
C THR A 38 10.65 -15.68 -3.82
N PHE A 39 10.17 -16.73 -4.49
CA PHE A 39 8.79 -16.82 -4.94
C PHE A 39 7.91 -17.34 -3.79
N ASN A 40 7.21 -16.44 -3.13
CA ASN A 40 6.24 -16.75 -2.09
C ASN A 40 4.99 -15.88 -2.32
N PRO A 41 4.10 -16.28 -3.24
CA PRO A 41 3.03 -15.41 -3.70
C PRO A 41 2.08 -15.06 -2.55
N VAL A 42 1.61 -13.82 -2.52
CA VAL A 42 0.60 -13.34 -1.58
C VAL A 42 -0.52 -12.62 -2.31
N CYS A 43 -1.73 -12.78 -1.81
CA CYS A 43 -2.90 -12.08 -2.32
C CYS A 43 -3.02 -10.78 -1.53
N GLY A 44 -2.95 -9.65 -2.23
CA GLY A 44 -3.24 -8.35 -1.66
C GLY A 44 -4.73 -8.14 -1.47
N SER A 45 -5.10 -7.26 -0.55
CA SER A 45 -6.48 -6.79 -0.33
C SER A 45 -7.10 -6.10 -1.54
N ASP A 46 -6.29 -5.76 -2.55
CA ASP A 46 -6.70 -5.26 -3.86
C ASP A 46 -6.99 -6.40 -4.87
N ARG A 47 -6.99 -7.65 -4.41
CA ARG A 47 -7.14 -8.86 -5.24
C ARG A 47 -6.04 -9.05 -6.28
N ILE A 48 -4.88 -8.40 -6.10
CA ILE A 48 -3.70 -8.59 -6.94
C ILE A 48 -2.75 -9.57 -6.26
N THR A 49 -2.20 -10.49 -7.06
CA THR A 49 -1.18 -11.42 -6.58
C THR A 49 0.20 -10.78 -6.69
N TYR A 50 0.91 -10.70 -5.58
CA TYR A 50 2.28 -10.23 -5.50
C TYR A 50 3.22 -11.42 -5.39
N SER A 51 4.37 -11.37 -6.08
CA SER A 51 5.35 -12.47 -6.10
C SER A 51 5.95 -12.80 -4.74
N SER A 52 5.98 -11.80 -3.84
CA SER A 52 6.38 -11.93 -2.44
C SER A 52 5.82 -10.79 -1.58
N GLU A 53 5.80 -11.00 -0.26
CA GLU A 53 5.44 -9.94 0.70
C GLU A 53 6.35 -8.69 0.56
N CYS A 54 7.62 -8.89 0.22
CA CYS A 54 8.55 -7.79 -0.06
C CYS A 54 8.08 -6.96 -1.26
N THR A 55 7.68 -7.62 -2.36
CA THR A 55 7.18 -6.90 -3.54
C THR A 55 5.86 -6.16 -3.27
N LEU A 56 5.01 -6.68 -2.39
CA LEU A 56 3.79 -6.00 -1.93
C LEU A 56 4.15 -4.73 -1.14
N LYS A 57 5.09 -4.82 -0.19
CA LYS A 57 5.58 -3.65 0.57
C LYS A 57 6.23 -2.60 -0.32
N ALA A 58 7.02 -3.04 -1.30
CA ALA A 58 7.62 -2.15 -2.29
C ALA A 58 6.56 -1.46 -3.15
N ALA A 59 5.52 -2.18 -3.59
CA ALA A 59 4.41 -1.61 -4.34
C ALA A 59 3.59 -0.60 -3.51
N ASN A 60 3.45 -0.82 -2.20
CA ASN A 60 2.78 0.11 -1.30
C ASN A 60 3.50 1.46 -1.14
N CYS A 61 4.78 1.54 -1.48
CA CYS A 61 5.51 2.79 -1.44
C CYS A 61 4.91 3.87 -2.34
N ASP A 62 4.56 3.49 -3.57
CA ASP A 62 4.10 4.44 -4.59
C ASP A 62 2.57 4.57 -4.61
N ARG A 63 1.88 3.85 -3.72
CA ARG A 63 0.41 3.81 -3.68
C ARG A 63 -0.14 4.79 -2.65
N ALA A 64 -1.17 5.53 -3.05
CA ALA A 64 -1.93 6.38 -2.15
C ALA A 64 -2.71 5.57 -1.09
N ILE A 65 -3.09 4.33 -1.42
CA ILE A 65 -3.82 3.41 -0.54
C ILE A 65 -2.94 2.17 -0.32
N PRO A 66 -2.48 1.88 0.92
CA PRO A 66 -1.66 0.72 1.19
C PRO A 66 -2.48 -0.57 1.09
N VAL A 67 -1.92 -1.55 0.39
CA VAL A 67 -2.49 -2.89 0.25
C VAL A 67 -2.01 -3.77 1.39
N THR A 68 -2.90 -4.52 2.02
CA THR A 68 -2.51 -5.50 3.05
C THR A 68 -2.52 -6.90 2.47
N VAL A 69 -1.83 -7.85 3.11
CA VAL A 69 -1.92 -9.26 2.72
C VAL A 69 -3.28 -9.78 3.17
N GLU A 70 -4.14 -10.14 2.22
CA GLU A 70 -5.44 -10.77 2.47
C GLU A 70 -5.28 -12.28 2.69
N SER A 71 -4.42 -12.94 1.91
CA SER A 71 -4.15 -14.37 2.05
C SER A 71 -2.75 -14.74 1.56
N THR A 72 -2.15 -15.76 2.17
CA THR A 72 -0.90 -16.37 1.70
C THR A 72 -1.20 -17.26 0.49
N GLY A 73 -0.53 -17.03 -0.63
CA GLY A 73 -0.80 -17.67 -1.91
C GLY A 73 -1.34 -16.69 -2.95
N VAL A 74 -1.65 -17.19 -4.15
CA VAL A 74 -2.21 -16.37 -5.23
C VAL A 74 -3.69 -16.04 -4.97
N CYS A 75 -4.18 -14.92 -5.50
CA CYS A 75 -5.59 -14.58 -5.41
C CYS A 75 -6.46 -15.55 -6.23
N THR A 76 -7.48 -16.12 -5.61
CA THR A 76 -8.36 -17.14 -6.21
C THR A 76 -9.28 -16.59 -7.30
N ARG A 77 -9.56 -15.28 -7.33
CA ARG A 77 -10.41 -14.61 -8.34
C ARG A 77 -9.63 -13.60 -9.19
N GLY A 78 -8.64 -14.09 -9.93
CA GLY A 78 -7.85 -13.26 -10.84
C GLY A 78 -6.75 -13.98 -11.61
N ALA A 79 -6.55 -15.28 -11.41
CA ALA A 79 -5.62 -16.09 -12.18
C ALA A 79 -6.14 -16.37 -13.60
N ARG A 80 -6.28 -15.35 -14.44
CA ARG A 80 -6.08 -15.57 -15.87
C ARG A 80 -4.60 -15.41 -16.18
N HIS A 81 -3.88 -16.50 -15.94
CA HIS A 81 -2.68 -16.91 -16.67
C HIS A 81 -1.66 -15.81 -16.98
N SER A 82 -0.83 -15.42 -16.00
CA SER A 82 0.43 -14.71 -16.32
C SER A 82 1.63 -15.68 -16.50
N TYR A 83 1.46 -16.97 -16.20
CA TYR A 83 2.34 -18.02 -16.74
C TYR A 83 1.62 -18.68 -17.91
N GLY A 84 1.87 -18.16 -19.11
CA GLY A 84 1.18 -18.50 -20.34
C GLY A 84 1.10 -20.00 -20.64
N GLY A 85 -0.13 -20.51 -20.62
CA GLY A 85 -0.59 -21.76 -21.23
C GLY A 85 -2.12 -21.75 -21.18
N TRP A 86 -2.90 -22.02 -22.22
CA TRP A 86 -2.69 -22.84 -23.41
C TRP A 86 -3.72 -22.53 -24.53
N ARG A 87 -3.35 -22.87 -25.78
CA ARG A 87 -4.18 -23.30 -26.95
C ARG A 87 -5.35 -22.44 -27.48
N ARG A 88 -5.37 -22.32 -28.83
CA ARG A 88 -6.43 -21.82 -29.76
C ARG A 88 -7.75 -22.62 -29.55
N SER A 89 -8.97 -22.09 -29.72
CA SER A 89 -9.52 -21.36 -30.89
C SER A 89 -10.88 -20.68 -30.58
N GLY A 90 -11.10 -19.45 -31.06
CA GLY A 90 -12.42 -18.92 -31.48
C GLY A 90 -13.28 -18.06 -30.53
N ARG A 91 -12.97 -16.76 -30.42
CA ARG A 91 -13.84 -15.59 -30.07
C ARG A 91 -15.10 -15.81 -29.18
N GLY A 92 -15.03 -15.34 -27.93
CA GLY A 92 -16.21 -15.02 -27.10
C GLY A 92 -16.00 -15.28 -25.60
N GLU A 93 -16.15 -14.26 -24.76
CA GLU A 93 -15.66 -14.18 -23.38
C GLU A 93 -16.18 -15.26 -22.41
N ASN A 94 -15.25 -15.91 -21.70
CA ASN A 94 -15.52 -16.99 -20.76
C ASN A 94 -14.94 -16.68 -19.36
N GLN A 95 -15.71 -16.01 -18.51
CA GLN A 95 -15.34 -15.70 -17.10
C GLN A 95 -15.52 -16.92 -16.21
N GLY A 96 -14.42 -17.64 -16.00
CA GLY A 96 -14.31 -18.77 -15.08
C GLY A 96 -14.54 -18.35 -13.63
N SER A 97 -15.55 -18.95 -13.02
CA SER A 97 -15.84 -18.89 -11.61
C SER A 97 -15.84 -20.32 -11.09
N THR A 98 -14.85 -20.69 -10.29
CA THR A 98 -15.02 -21.75 -9.28
C THR A 98 -14.30 -21.29 -8.03
N ALA A 99 -15.09 -20.73 -7.10
CA ALA A 99 -14.76 -20.69 -5.70
C ALA A 99 -15.19 -22.01 -5.05
N ALA A 100 -14.67 -22.23 -3.84
CA ALA A 100 -14.94 -23.30 -2.88
C ALA A 100 -14.09 -24.57 -3.07
N GLU A 101 -13.07 -24.68 -2.23
CA GLU A 101 -13.13 -25.74 -1.22
C GLU A 101 -12.91 -25.09 0.15
N GLU A 102 -13.91 -25.27 0.99
CA GLU A 102 -14.09 -24.75 2.34
C GLU A 102 -13.61 -25.81 3.33
N LYS A 103 -12.94 -25.41 4.41
CA LYS A 103 -12.81 -26.23 5.62
C LYS A 103 -12.97 -25.36 6.84
#